data_AF-A0A9P4PJ95-F1
#
_entry.id   AF-A0A9P4PJ95-F1
#
_cell.length_a   1.000
_cell.length_b   1.000
_cell.length_c   1.000
_cell.angle_alpha   90.00
_cell.angle_beta   90.00
_cell.angle_gamma   90.00
#
_symmetry.space_group_name_H-M   'P 1'
#
loop_
_entity.id
_entity.type
_entity.pdbx_description
1 polymer ?
#
loop_
_entity_poly.entity_id
_entity_poly.type
_entity_poly.pdbx_seq_one_letter_code
_entity_poly.pdbx_strand_id
1 'polypeptide(L)'
;MELSHTAAVSLHQKLVVMFTKKLAPIPKLSFMGERKPTLDDYYKLNDACFPARIPMSVSLPYCFDNYNLFASNEFSGCKFEGRFDIARATWFWSLDKTHTFSRQSSQALVNFLLAAIVLAKPEDPKNKQLIEFIHKFRVAFVAYNFRVPEFDDQEGFLSFWYHNTRYDLIEFSNRTLKKIFRKIKELKHGARLQDPALFSQYAVVWAVQWLVDMKKDFEWVDDMEKGHNASARVFEDGLAASLAGIGMNNDLPTYLTQEHFTRPETQALLKDIEEIKPADEKHSVMWMDPKAAADRILNSDLSAMLQKMKL
;
A
#
# COMPACT_ATOMS: atom_id res chain seq x y z
N MET A 1 -36.15 13.73 14.78
CA MET A 1 -35.80 14.03 16.18
C MET A 1 -34.50 14.81 16.13
N GLU A 2 -34.48 16.06 16.56
CA GLU A 2 -33.28 16.90 16.51
C GLU A 2 -32.25 16.40 17.53
N LEU A 3 -30.99 16.31 17.11
CA LEU A 3 -29.90 15.90 17.99
C LEU A 3 -29.57 17.06 18.94
N SER A 4 -29.61 16.83 20.26
CA SER A 4 -29.26 17.88 21.22
C SER A 4 -27.79 18.29 21.08
N HIS A 5 -27.46 19.54 21.42
CA HIS A 5 -26.09 20.05 21.34
C HIS A 5 -25.10 19.17 22.12
N THR A 6 -25.46 18.77 23.35
CA THR A 6 -24.65 17.87 24.18
C THR A 6 -24.44 16.50 23.52
N ALA A 7 -25.48 15.94 22.87
CA ALA A 7 -25.35 14.69 22.12
C ALA A 7 -24.44 14.87 20.88
N ALA A 8 -24.49 16.02 20.21
CA ALA A 8 -23.63 16.33 19.06
C ALA A 8 -22.16 16.40 19.46
N VAL A 9 -21.85 17.08 20.57
CA VAL A 9 -20.49 17.17 21.12
C VAL A 9 -19.97 15.79 21.51
N SER A 10 -20.79 14.97 22.19
CA SER A 10 -20.39 13.62 22.58
C SER A 10 -20.12 12.71 21.37
N LEU A 11 -20.96 12.78 20.33
CA LEU A 11 -20.73 12.05 19.08
C LEU A 11 -19.46 12.53 18.37
N HIS A 12 -19.21 13.84 18.33
CA HIS A 12 -18.00 14.39 17.74
C HIS A 12 -16.74 13.90 18.47
N GLN A 13 -16.73 13.90 19.80
CA GLN A 13 -15.62 13.36 20.58
C GLN A 13 -15.40 11.86 20.30
N LYS A 14 -16.47 11.06 20.20
CA LYS A 14 -16.39 9.65 19.80
C LYS A 14 -15.80 9.51 18.39
N LEU A 15 -16.23 10.34 17.44
CA LEU A 15 -15.71 10.35 16.06
C LEU A 15 -14.22 10.67 16.02
N VAL A 16 -13.74 11.65 16.79
CA VAL A 16 -12.31 11.97 16.87
C VAL A 16 -11.50 10.74 17.31
N VAL A 17 -11.93 10.07 18.39
CA VAL A 17 -11.25 8.89 18.90
C VAL A 17 -11.26 7.74 17.88
N MET A 18 -12.43 7.45 17.31
CA MET A 18 -12.56 6.37 16.32
C MET A 18 -11.78 6.66 15.06
N PHE A 19 -11.77 7.91 14.58
CA PHE A 19 -11.04 8.31 13.39
C PHE A 19 -9.55 8.09 13.56
N THR A 20 -8.99 8.57 14.67
CA THR A 20 -7.57 8.39 14.96
C THR A 20 -7.20 6.91 15.07
N LYS A 21 -8.00 6.11 15.78
CA LYS A 21 -7.75 4.67 15.93
C LYS A 21 -7.84 3.93 14.60
N LYS A 22 -8.92 4.11 13.84
CA LYS A 22 -9.16 3.38 12.60
C LYS A 22 -8.26 3.79 11.45
N LEU A 23 -7.78 5.05 11.45
CA LEU A 23 -6.83 5.56 10.48
C LEU A 23 -5.38 5.16 10.80
N ALA A 24 -5.08 4.75 12.04
CA ALA A 24 -3.72 4.43 12.48
C ALA A 24 -3.01 3.38 11.59
N PRO A 25 -3.63 2.25 11.21
CA PRO A 25 -3.00 1.21 10.39
C PRO A 25 -2.69 1.65 8.97
N ILE A 26 -3.43 2.64 8.44
CA ILE A 26 -3.24 3.12 7.06
C ILE A 26 -1.99 4.00 6.98
N PRO A 27 -0.99 3.68 6.14
CA PRO A 27 0.20 4.52 6.00
C PRO A 27 -0.14 5.92 5.47
N LYS A 28 0.55 6.96 5.96
CA LYS A 28 0.42 8.35 5.46
C LYS A 28 0.62 8.47 3.94
N LEU A 29 1.43 7.57 3.42
CA LEU A 29 1.88 7.44 2.03
C LEU A 29 0.76 6.98 1.09
N SER A 30 -0.28 6.33 1.64
CA SER A 30 -1.48 5.92 0.92
C SER A 30 -2.42 7.09 0.59
N PHE A 31 -2.17 8.29 1.13
CA PHE A 31 -2.99 9.49 0.91
C PHE A 31 -2.32 10.48 -0.04
N MET A 32 -3.13 11.34 -0.66
CA MET A 32 -2.65 12.44 -1.51
C MET A 32 -1.95 13.48 -0.63
N GLY A 33 -0.75 13.93 -1.04
CA GLY A 33 0.06 14.88 -0.26
C GLY A 33 0.83 14.29 0.92
N GLU A 34 0.93 12.95 1.00
CA GLU A 34 1.76 12.22 1.98
C GLU A 34 1.45 12.53 3.46
N ARG A 35 0.23 13.05 3.72
CA ARG A 35 -0.31 13.30 5.05
C ARG A 35 -1.56 12.46 5.27
N LYS A 36 -1.80 12.05 6.51
CA LYS A 36 -3.10 11.49 6.88
C LYS A 36 -4.18 12.58 6.77
N PRO A 37 -5.41 12.23 6.32
CA PRO A 37 -6.53 13.16 6.37
C PRO A 37 -6.87 13.51 7.82
N THR A 38 -7.46 14.68 8.00
CA THR A 38 -8.05 15.14 9.25
C THR A 38 -9.52 14.76 9.30
N LEU A 39 -10.14 14.86 10.47
CA LEU A 39 -11.58 14.65 10.58
C LEU A 39 -12.38 15.73 9.81
N ASP A 40 -11.84 16.94 9.70
CA ASP A 40 -12.42 18.02 8.88
C ASP A 40 -12.40 17.65 7.38
N ASP A 41 -11.30 17.08 6.89
CA ASP A 41 -11.22 16.52 5.52
C ASP A 41 -12.30 15.45 5.30
N TYR A 42 -12.57 14.63 6.32
CA TYR A 42 -13.59 13.57 6.27
C TYR A 42 -15.01 14.13 6.24
N TYR A 43 -15.33 15.11 7.07
CA TYR A 43 -16.64 15.76 7.06
C TYR A 43 -16.93 16.50 5.74
N LYS A 44 -15.88 17.08 5.14
CA LYS A 44 -15.95 17.79 3.86
C LYS A 44 -15.91 16.87 2.63
N LEU A 45 -15.72 15.57 2.83
CA LEU A 45 -15.66 14.56 1.76
C LEU A 45 -14.66 14.91 0.65
N ASN A 46 -13.47 15.41 1.01
CA ASN A 46 -12.48 15.83 0.02
C ASN A 46 -11.55 14.69 -0.45
N ASP A 47 -10.75 14.97 -1.48
CA ASP A 47 -9.83 14.03 -2.11
C ASP A 47 -8.79 13.42 -1.17
N ALA A 48 -8.55 14.02 0.01
CA ALA A 48 -7.64 13.44 1.00
C ALA A 48 -8.23 12.18 1.64
N CYS A 49 -9.56 12.10 1.77
CA CYS A 49 -10.28 10.92 2.29
C CYS A 49 -10.79 10.01 1.16
N PHE A 50 -11.07 10.59 -0.01
CA PHE A 50 -11.68 9.94 -1.16
C PHE A 50 -10.81 10.10 -2.41
N PRO A 51 -9.57 9.58 -2.40
CA PRO A 51 -8.66 9.79 -3.52
C PRO A 51 -9.18 9.06 -4.76
N ALA A 52 -9.20 9.76 -5.90
CA ALA A 52 -9.66 9.21 -7.18
C ALA A 52 -8.91 7.95 -7.66
N ARG A 53 -7.77 7.61 -7.04
CA ARG A 53 -6.98 6.40 -7.33
C ARG A 53 -7.43 5.16 -6.53
N ILE A 54 -8.50 5.24 -5.74
CA ILE A 54 -9.04 4.13 -4.95
C ILE A 54 -10.50 3.91 -5.34
N PRO A 55 -10.91 2.67 -5.68
CA PRO A 55 -12.31 2.39 -6.00
C PRO A 55 -13.23 2.68 -4.81
N MET A 56 -14.40 3.28 -5.09
CA MET A 56 -15.36 3.62 -4.04
C MET A 56 -15.82 2.42 -3.21
N SER A 57 -15.88 1.23 -3.81
CA SER A 57 -16.23 -0.03 -3.13
C SER A 57 -15.27 -0.42 -2.01
N VAL A 58 -14.03 0.09 -2.03
CA VAL A 58 -12.99 -0.14 -1.02
C VAL A 58 -12.45 1.18 -0.45
N SER A 59 -13.28 2.22 -0.46
CA SER A 59 -12.93 3.55 0.05
C SER A 59 -12.73 3.57 1.57
N LEU A 60 -12.31 4.73 2.11
CA LEU A 60 -12.02 4.87 3.54
C LEU A 60 -13.23 4.52 4.45
N PRO A 61 -14.49 4.90 4.12
CA PRO A 61 -15.67 4.42 4.83
C PRO A 61 -15.78 2.89 4.86
N TYR A 62 -15.51 2.20 3.76
CA TYR A 62 -15.52 0.73 3.72
C TYR A 62 -14.49 0.16 4.71
N CYS A 63 -13.28 0.72 4.73
CA CYS A 63 -12.23 0.34 5.69
C CYS A 63 -12.67 0.54 7.15
N PHE A 64 -13.38 1.64 7.43
CA PHE A 64 -13.88 1.93 8.78
C PHE A 64 -15.05 1.02 9.18
N ASP A 65 -15.94 0.73 8.25
CA ASP A 65 -17.11 -0.12 8.46
C ASP A 65 -16.72 -1.58 8.72
N ASN A 66 -15.62 -2.01 8.10
CA ASN A 66 -15.08 -3.37 8.16
C ASN A 66 -13.81 -3.46 9.00
N TYR A 67 -13.50 -2.47 9.83
CA TYR A 67 -12.25 -2.39 10.60
C TYR A 67 -11.94 -3.69 11.36
N ASN A 68 -12.95 -4.27 12.00
CA ASN A 68 -12.80 -5.50 12.76
C ASN A 68 -12.39 -6.70 11.87
N LEU A 69 -12.84 -6.74 10.61
CA LEU A 69 -12.42 -7.78 9.65
C LEU A 69 -10.99 -7.58 9.17
N PHE A 70 -10.52 -6.35 9.04
CA PHE A 70 -9.10 -6.09 8.75
C PHE A 70 -8.23 -6.46 9.94
N ALA A 71 -8.63 -6.06 11.14
CA ALA A 71 -7.90 -6.35 12.37
C ALA A 71 -7.86 -7.85 12.68
N SER A 72 -8.90 -8.64 12.37
CA SER A 72 -8.86 -10.11 12.50
C SER A 72 -7.81 -10.76 11.59
N ASN A 73 -7.43 -10.07 10.52
CA ASN A 73 -6.44 -10.52 9.55
C ASN A 73 -5.12 -9.77 9.71
N GLU A 74 -4.91 -9.09 10.84
CA GLU A 74 -3.69 -8.32 11.11
C GLU A 74 -3.36 -7.29 10.01
N PHE A 75 -4.38 -6.81 9.29
CA PHE A 75 -4.25 -5.92 8.15
C PHE A 75 -3.41 -6.48 6.98
N SER A 76 -3.25 -7.81 6.90
CA SER A 76 -2.46 -8.50 5.88
C SER A 76 -3.24 -8.76 4.59
N GLY A 77 -2.52 -8.84 3.47
CA GLY A 77 -3.10 -9.24 2.17
C GLY A 77 -3.28 -10.75 2.14
N CYS A 78 -4.49 -11.21 2.40
CA CYS A 78 -4.78 -12.62 2.66
C CYS A 78 -5.87 -13.16 1.73
N LYS A 79 -5.72 -14.42 1.31
CA LYS A 79 -6.70 -15.13 0.45
C LYS A 79 -7.74 -15.86 1.32
N PHE A 80 -8.54 -15.12 2.06
CA PHE A 80 -9.66 -15.69 2.82
C PHE A 80 -10.90 -15.77 1.96
N GLU A 81 -11.44 -16.98 1.78
CA GLU A 81 -12.65 -17.25 1.00
C GLU A 81 -13.80 -16.32 1.37
N GLY A 82 -14.40 -15.68 0.35
CA GLY A 82 -15.53 -14.76 0.52
C GLY A 82 -15.16 -13.33 0.95
N ARG A 83 -13.87 -12.98 1.09
CA ARG A 83 -13.41 -11.65 1.53
C ARG A 83 -12.51 -10.94 0.51
N PHE A 84 -12.87 -11.02 -0.78
CA PHE A 84 -12.08 -10.38 -1.84
C PHE A 84 -11.93 -8.87 -1.65
N ASP A 85 -12.98 -8.16 -1.22
CA ASP A 85 -12.93 -6.71 -1.02
C ASP A 85 -12.02 -6.27 0.14
N ILE A 86 -11.84 -7.12 1.17
CA ILE A 86 -10.84 -6.89 2.22
C ILE A 86 -9.44 -6.96 1.60
N ALA A 87 -9.18 -7.98 0.80
CA ALA A 87 -7.89 -8.12 0.14
C ALA A 87 -7.64 -6.94 -0.83
N ARG A 88 -8.63 -6.55 -1.65
CA ARG A 88 -8.56 -5.36 -2.52
C ARG A 88 -8.21 -4.11 -1.73
N ALA A 89 -8.93 -3.84 -0.64
CA ALA A 89 -8.69 -2.69 0.21
C ALA A 89 -7.28 -2.70 0.81
N THR A 90 -6.77 -3.86 1.25
CA THR A 90 -5.39 -4.00 1.74
C THR A 90 -4.36 -3.54 0.71
N TRP A 91 -4.55 -3.93 -0.56
CA TRP A 91 -3.66 -3.53 -1.66
C TRP A 91 -3.73 -2.04 -2.00
N PHE A 92 -4.93 -1.48 -2.15
CA PHE A 92 -5.12 -0.05 -2.49
C PHE A 92 -4.66 0.88 -1.36
N TRP A 93 -4.98 0.54 -0.11
CA TRP A 93 -4.61 1.35 1.05
C TRP A 93 -3.23 1.02 1.61
N SER A 94 -2.52 0.06 1.02
CA SER A 94 -1.19 -0.38 1.50
C SER A 94 -1.21 -0.75 2.99
N LEU A 95 -2.27 -1.44 3.44
CA LEU A 95 -2.42 -1.84 4.84
C LEU A 95 -1.37 -2.86 5.25
N ASP A 96 -0.87 -3.61 4.26
CA ASP A 96 0.24 -4.54 4.36
C ASP A 96 1.49 -3.96 3.68
N LYS A 97 2.66 -4.27 4.26
CA LYS A 97 3.98 -3.89 3.72
C LYS A 97 4.29 -4.61 2.40
N THR A 98 3.81 -5.85 2.25
CA THR A 98 4.12 -6.71 1.09
C THR A 98 3.12 -6.50 -0.03
N HIS A 99 1.82 -6.48 0.29
CA HIS A 99 0.72 -6.39 -0.67
C HIS A 99 0.31 -4.94 -0.91
N THR A 100 1.03 -4.26 -1.79
CA THR A 100 0.77 -2.86 -2.14
C THR A 100 1.26 -2.54 -3.55
N PHE A 101 0.57 -1.63 -4.21
CA PHE A 101 1.03 -1.03 -5.47
C PHE A 101 1.88 0.23 -5.27
N SER A 102 2.05 0.69 -4.03
CA SER A 102 2.78 1.92 -3.75
C SER A 102 4.26 1.78 -4.08
N ARG A 103 4.76 2.68 -4.93
CA ARG A 103 6.19 2.90 -5.15
C ARG A 103 6.98 3.28 -3.91
N GLN A 104 6.34 3.63 -2.80
CA GLN A 104 7.04 3.90 -1.55
C GLN A 104 7.33 2.60 -0.75
N SER A 105 6.72 1.47 -1.10
CA SER A 105 7.04 0.18 -0.48
C SER A 105 8.29 -0.43 -1.08
N SER A 106 9.31 -0.62 -0.23
CA SER A 106 10.52 -1.34 -0.59
C SER A 106 10.26 -2.78 -1.06
N GLN A 107 9.28 -3.48 -0.45
CA GLN A 107 8.90 -4.83 -0.86
C GLN A 107 8.36 -4.83 -2.30
N ALA A 108 7.41 -3.94 -2.58
CA ALA A 108 6.75 -3.86 -3.88
C ALA A 108 7.74 -3.46 -4.99
N LEU A 109 8.63 -2.50 -4.71
CA LEU A 109 9.68 -2.08 -5.63
C LEU A 109 10.64 -3.23 -6.01
N VAL A 110 11.07 -4.04 -5.04
CA VAL A 110 11.96 -5.17 -5.31
C VAL A 110 11.23 -6.29 -6.05
N ASN A 111 9.97 -6.58 -5.70
CA ASN A 111 9.14 -7.52 -6.46
C ASN A 111 8.94 -7.05 -7.91
N PHE A 112 8.73 -5.74 -8.15
CA PHE A 112 8.62 -5.18 -9.49
C PHE A 112 9.91 -5.32 -10.30
N LEU A 113 11.07 -5.05 -9.69
CA LEU A 113 12.36 -5.26 -10.34
C LEU A 113 12.58 -6.72 -10.72
N LEU A 114 12.28 -7.64 -9.80
CA LEU A 114 12.40 -9.07 -10.04
C LEU A 114 11.45 -9.53 -11.15
N ALA A 115 10.22 -9.01 -11.16
CA ALA A 115 9.28 -9.25 -12.25
C ALA A 115 9.86 -8.86 -13.61
N ALA A 116 10.48 -7.68 -13.70
CA ALA A 116 11.15 -7.24 -14.92
C ALA A 116 12.31 -8.17 -15.32
N ILE A 117 13.15 -8.59 -14.35
CA ILE A 117 14.28 -9.49 -14.60
C ILE A 117 13.81 -10.85 -15.12
N VAL A 118 12.83 -11.46 -14.44
CA VAL A 118 12.34 -12.80 -14.77
C VAL A 118 11.59 -12.81 -16.10
N LEU A 119 10.82 -11.77 -16.41
CA LEU A 119 10.14 -11.67 -17.70
C LEU A 119 11.13 -11.45 -18.87
N ALA A 120 12.27 -10.80 -18.63
CA ALA A 120 13.30 -10.64 -19.64
C ALA A 120 14.07 -11.94 -19.92
N LYS A 121 14.18 -12.84 -18.93
CA LYS A 121 14.82 -14.14 -19.09
C LYS A 121 14.11 -15.21 -18.23
N PRO A 122 12.97 -15.77 -18.69
CA PRO A 122 12.25 -16.81 -17.97
C PRO A 122 13.09 -18.08 -17.87
N GLU A 123 13.25 -18.64 -16.66
CA GLU A 123 13.92 -19.93 -16.49
C GLU A 123 13.04 -21.10 -16.90
N ASP A 124 11.77 -21.01 -16.52
CA ASP A 124 10.74 -21.97 -16.93
C ASP A 124 9.65 -21.23 -17.73
N PRO A 125 9.85 -21.00 -19.04
CA PRO A 125 8.84 -20.39 -19.89
C PRO A 125 7.59 -21.27 -20.04
N LYS A 126 7.62 -22.54 -19.59
CA LYS A 126 6.45 -23.43 -19.61
C LYS A 126 5.53 -23.19 -18.43
N ASN A 127 6.00 -22.56 -17.35
CA ASN A 127 5.17 -22.17 -16.22
C ASN A 127 4.33 -20.91 -16.55
N LYS A 128 3.35 -21.08 -17.43
CA LYS A 128 2.49 -20.00 -17.93
C LYS A 128 1.79 -19.23 -16.81
N GLN A 129 1.33 -19.91 -15.77
CA GLN A 129 0.62 -19.27 -14.65
C GLN A 129 1.52 -18.35 -13.83
N LEU A 130 2.78 -18.74 -13.58
CA LEU A 130 3.76 -17.89 -12.91
C LEU A 130 4.10 -16.66 -13.77
N ILE A 131 4.33 -16.87 -15.06
CA ILE A 131 4.63 -15.78 -15.99
C ILE A 131 3.46 -14.80 -16.08
N GLU A 132 2.23 -15.29 -16.15
CA GLU A 132 1.02 -14.46 -16.14
C GLU A 132 0.86 -13.69 -14.82
N PHE A 133 1.08 -14.33 -13.67
CA PHE A 133 1.07 -13.69 -12.36
C PHE A 133 2.03 -12.50 -12.31
N ILE A 134 3.30 -12.74 -12.66
CA ILE A 134 4.36 -11.73 -12.66
C ILE A 134 4.05 -10.61 -13.66
N HIS A 135 3.53 -10.95 -14.85
CA HIS A 135 3.17 -9.99 -15.87
C HIS A 135 2.02 -9.08 -15.42
N LYS A 136 0.92 -9.65 -14.90
CA LYS A 136 -0.23 -8.89 -14.39
C LYS A 136 0.17 -8.00 -13.23
N PHE A 137 0.99 -8.49 -12.30
CA PHE A 137 1.52 -7.66 -11.21
C PHE A 137 2.29 -6.45 -11.75
N ARG A 138 3.21 -6.66 -12.71
CA ARG A 138 4.00 -5.58 -13.32
C ARG A 138 3.10 -4.52 -13.98
N VAL A 139 2.10 -4.95 -14.75
CA VAL A 139 1.16 -4.05 -15.43
C VAL A 139 0.34 -3.24 -14.42
N ALA A 140 -0.28 -3.91 -13.45
CA ALA A 140 -1.04 -3.25 -12.37
C ALA A 140 -0.21 -2.24 -11.58
N PHE A 141 1.03 -2.62 -11.24
CA PHE A 141 1.95 -1.76 -10.50
C PHE A 141 2.32 -0.51 -11.30
N VAL A 142 2.58 -0.64 -12.61
CA VAL A 142 2.82 0.50 -13.50
C VAL A 142 1.57 1.38 -13.58
N ALA A 143 0.40 0.82 -13.90
CA ALA A 143 -0.86 1.57 -14.01
C ALA A 143 -1.15 2.39 -12.75
N TYR A 144 -0.97 1.81 -11.56
CA TYR A 144 -1.17 2.50 -10.28
C TYR A 144 -0.22 3.69 -10.09
N ASN A 145 1.06 3.52 -10.43
CA ASN A 145 2.07 4.55 -10.21
C ASN A 145 2.07 5.66 -11.28
N PHE A 146 1.53 5.38 -12.47
CA PHE A 146 1.31 6.38 -13.52
C PHE A 146 -0.08 7.04 -13.47
N ARG A 147 -0.89 6.70 -12.46
CA ARG A 147 -2.22 7.30 -12.21
C ARG A 147 -3.16 7.15 -13.41
N VAL A 148 -3.15 5.97 -14.03
CA VAL A 148 -4.18 5.61 -15.03
C VAL A 148 -5.55 5.64 -14.33
N PRO A 149 -6.54 6.39 -14.84
CA PRO A 149 -7.81 6.61 -14.14
C PRO A 149 -8.69 5.37 -14.08
N GLU A 150 -8.49 4.40 -14.98
CA GLU A 150 -9.16 3.11 -14.96
C GLU A 150 -8.45 2.13 -14.01
N PHE A 151 -9.20 1.49 -13.11
CA PHE A 151 -8.67 0.50 -12.15
C PHE A 151 -8.49 -0.90 -12.77
N ASP A 152 -8.73 -1.05 -14.07
CA ASP A 152 -8.90 -2.34 -14.74
C ASP A 152 -7.68 -3.24 -14.61
N ASP A 153 -6.47 -2.67 -14.67
CA ASP A 153 -5.22 -3.43 -14.53
C ASP A 153 -5.01 -3.93 -13.10
N GLN A 154 -5.29 -3.07 -12.11
CA GLN A 154 -5.18 -3.40 -10.68
C GLN A 154 -6.23 -4.43 -10.30
N GLU A 155 -7.49 -4.22 -10.67
CA GLU A 155 -8.59 -5.16 -10.44
C GLU A 155 -8.36 -6.49 -11.16
N GLY A 156 -7.89 -6.44 -12.41
CA GLY A 156 -7.55 -7.62 -13.19
C GLY A 156 -6.41 -8.43 -12.56
N PHE A 157 -5.41 -7.77 -12.00
CA PHE A 157 -4.36 -8.44 -11.22
C PHE A 157 -4.90 -9.00 -9.90
N LEU A 158 -5.66 -8.23 -9.11
CA LEU A 158 -6.17 -8.67 -7.81
C LEU A 158 -7.11 -9.86 -7.95
N SER A 159 -8.01 -9.83 -8.93
CA SER A 159 -8.91 -10.94 -9.25
C SER A 159 -8.10 -12.19 -9.65
N PHE A 160 -7.06 -12.02 -10.47
CA PHE A 160 -6.18 -13.13 -10.83
C PHE A 160 -5.37 -13.66 -9.65
N TRP A 161 -4.77 -12.79 -8.85
CA TRP A 161 -4.00 -13.16 -7.65
C TRP A 161 -4.86 -13.91 -6.65
N TYR A 162 -6.08 -13.42 -6.40
CA TYR A 162 -6.96 -13.98 -5.39
C TYR A 162 -7.62 -15.30 -5.84
N HIS A 163 -8.13 -15.37 -7.09
CA HIS A 163 -8.92 -16.52 -7.55
C HIS A 163 -8.13 -17.54 -8.39
N ASN A 164 -7.14 -17.09 -9.15
CA ASN A 164 -6.62 -17.86 -10.30
C ASN A 164 -5.15 -18.28 -10.15
N THR A 165 -4.55 -18.07 -8.98
CA THR A 165 -3.17 -18.47 -8.73
C THR A 165 -2.91 -18.81 -7.26
N ARG A 166 -1.99 -19.76 -7.05
CA ARG A 166 -1.43 -20.09 -5.73
C ARG A 166 -0.29 -19.15 -5.31
N TYR A 167 0.23 -18.39 -6.27
CA TYR A 167 1.41 -17.56 -6.07
C TYR A 167 1.12 -16.31 -5.24
N ASP A 168 2.16 -15.87 -4.55
CA ASP A 168 2.17 -14.62 -3.81
C ASP A 168 3.48 -13.86 -3.94
N LEU A 169 3.48 -12.56 -3.59
CA LEU A 169 4.67 -11.72 -3.58
C LEU A 169 5.74 -12.24 -2.62
N ILE A 170 7.00 -11.96 -2.94
CA ILE A 170 8.14 -12.38 -2.13
C ILE A 170 8.27 -11.40 -0.97
N GLU A 171 8.37 -11.92 0.24
CA GLU A 171 8.68 -11.13 1.42
C GLU A 171 10.19 -11.16 1.71
N PHE A 172 10.81 -9.99 1.70
CA PHE A 172 12.23 -9.85 2.04
C PHE A 172 12.41 -9.32 3.46
N SER A 173 13.41 -9.84 4.17
CA SER A 173 13.86 -9.20 5.41
C SER A 173 14.42 -7.79 5.13
N ASN A 174 14.30 -6.88 6.12
CA ASN A 174 14.88 -5.54 6.02
C ASN A 174 16.39 -5.57 5.70
N ARG A 175 17.13 -6.52 6.27
CA ARG A 175 18.56 -6.70 5.99
C ARG A 175 18.81 -7.04 4.52
N THR A 176 17.96 -7.87 3.92
CA THR A 176 18.04 -8.24 2.50
C THR A 176 17.70 -7.05 1.60
N LEU A 177 16.61 -6.33 1.89
CA LEU A 177 16.21 -5.13 1.16
C LEU A 177 17.35 -4.09 1.15
N LYS A 178 17.97 -3.82 2.31
CA LYS A 178 19.13 -2.91 2.42
C LYS A 178 20.28 -3.30 1.49
N LYS A 179 20.63 -4.60 1.44
CA LYS A 179 21.68 -5.10 0.54
C LYS A 179 21.32 -4.90 -0.93
N ILE A 180 20.10 -5.26 -1.32
CA ILE A 180 19.58 -5.10 -2.68
C ILE A 180 19.63 -3.63 -3.11
N PHE A 181 19.14 -2.74 -2.27
CA PHE A 181 19.12 -1.31 -2.57
C PHE A 181 20.51 -0.68 -2.62
N ARG A 182 21.46 -1.13 -1.79
CA ARG A 182 22.87 -0.72 -1.90
C ARG A 182 23.44 -1.12 -3.25
N LYS A 183 23.18 -2.36 -3.69
CA LYS A 183 23.60 -2.86 -5.01
C LYS A 183 23.00 -2.03 -6.14
N ILE A 184 21.70 -1.74 -6.11
CA ILE A 184 21.04 -0.90 -7.12
C ILE A 184 21.68 0.49 -7.20
N LYS A 185 22.05 1.09 -6.06
CA LYS A 185 22.74 2.40 -6.02
C LYS A 185 24.10 2.36 -6.73
N GLU A 186 24.86 1.28 -6.59
CA GLU A 186 26.13 1.08 -7.31
C GLU A 186 25.93 1.00 -8.84
N LEU A 187 24.76 0.54 -9.29
CA LEU A 187 24.41 0.42 -10.71
C LEU A 187 24.02 1.75 -11.37
N LYS A 188 23.89 2.85 -10.60
CA LYS A 188 23.51 4.19 -11.08
C LYS A 188 24.37 4.71 -12.25
N HIS A 189 25.63 4.27 -12.35
CA HIS A 189 26.52 4.67 -13.45
C HIS A 189 26.30 3.90 -14.76
N GLY A 190 25.44 2.87 -14.77
CA GLY A 190 25.20 1.99 -15.91
C GLY A 190 23.86 2.20 -16.62
N ALA A 191 22.90 2.87 -15.99
CA ALA A 191 21.56 3.05 -16.52
C ALA A 191 21.45 4.39 -17.29
N ARG A 192 20.82 4.36 -18.47
CA ARG A 192 20.62 5.51 -19.37
C ARG A 192 19.12 5.64 -19.67
N LEU A 193 18.65 6.86 -19.90
CA LEU A 193 17.31 7.13 -20.44
C LEU A 193 17.17 6.43 -21.80
N GLN A 194 16.09 5.67 -21.96
CA GLN A 194 15.76 4.95 -23.18
C GLN A 194 14.46 5.49 -23.76
N ASP A 195 14.16 5.14 -25.01
CA ASP A 195 12.87 5.46 -25.65
C ASP A 195 11.75 4.62 -24.98
N PRO A 196 10.63 5.24 -24.53
CA PRO A 196 9.46 4.52 -24.05
C PRO A 196 8.91 3.46 -25.02
N ALA A 197 9.10 3.64 -26.34
CA ALA A 197 8.69 2.66 -27.35
C ALA A 197 9.42 1.31 -27.23
N LEU A 198 10.59 1.29 -26.56
CA LEU A 198 11.41 0.09 -26.37
C LEU A 198 11.25 -0.51 -24.97
N PHE A 199 10.22 -0.10 -24.22
CA PHE A 199 10.00 -0.51 -22.82
C PHE A 199 10.03 -2.03 -22.63
N SER A 200 9.42 -2.82 -23.52
CA SER A 200 9.41 -4.28 -23.41
C SER A 200 10.80 -4.91 -23.57
N GLN A 201 11.66 -4.33 -24.40
CA GLN A 201 13.01 -4.83 -24.67
C GLN A 201 14.01 -4.46 -23.56
N TYR A 202 13.80 -3.31 -22.92
CA TYR A 202 14.70 -2.76 -21.89
C TYR A 202 14.04 -2.64 -20.51
N ALA A 203 12.97 -3.41 -20.24
CA ALA A 203 12.18 -3.31 -19.01
C ALA A 203 13.03 -3.38 -17.74
N VAL A 204 14.13 -4.14 -17.76
CA VAL A 204 15.08 -4.27 -16.65
C VAL A 204 15.89 -2.99 -16.44
N VAL A 205 16.41 -2.39 -17.52
CA VAL A 205 17.15 -1.11 -17.46
C VAL A 205 16.20 -0.01 -16.98
N TRP A 206 14.98 0.04 -17.52
CA TRP A 206 13.95 0.96 -17.09
C TRP A 206 13.59 0.78 -15.63
N ALA A 207 13.39 -0.45 -15.15
CA ALA A 207 13.09 -0.72 -13.75
C ALA A 207 14.23 -0.25 -12.83
N VAL A 208 15.49 -0.55 -13.18
CA VAL A 208 16.66 -0.08 -12.42
C VAL A 208 16.77 1.44 -12.45
N GLN A 209 16.63 2.07 -13.62
CA GLN A 209 16.70 3.52 -13.78
C GLN A 209 15.59 4.21 -13.00
N TRP A 210 14.36 3.72 -13.13
CA TRP A 210 13.21 4.22 -12.39
C TRP A 210 13.46 4.11 -10.88
N LEU A 211 13.93 2.96 -10.38
CA LEU A 211 14.30 2.80 -8.97
C LEU A 211 15.43 3.76 -8.52
N VAL A 212 16.40 4.02 -9.38
CA VAL A 212 17.52 4.94 -9.10
C VAL A 212 17.06 6.40 -9.11
N ASP A 213 16.21 6.79 -10.05
CA ASP A 213 15.68 8.16 -10.18
C ASP A 213 14.64 8.45 -9.11
N MET A 214 13.76 7.50 -8.80
CA MET A 214 12.87 7.57 -7.64
C MET A 214 13.67 7.84 -6.36
N LYS A 215 14.89 7.29 -6.24
CA LYS A 215 15.76 7.51 -5.08
C LYS A 215 16.44 8.88 -4.98
N LYS A 216 16.42 9.73 -6.01
CA LYS A 216 16.81 11.13 -5.83
C LYS A 216 15.88 11.84 -4.82
N ASP A 217 14.69 11.30 -4.61
CA ASP A 217 13.70 11.77 -3.64
C ASP A 217 13.68 10.99 -2.31
N PHE A 218 14.53 9.95 -2.13
CA PHE A 218 14.53 9.08 -0.93
C PHE A 218 15.87 9.07 -0.19
N GLU A 219 16.17 10.14 0.55
CA GLU A 219 17.05 10.08 1.74
C GLU A 219 16.37 9.32 2.91
N TRP A 220 15.09 8.96 2.78
CA TRP A 220 14.22 8.43 3.83
C TRP A 220 14.36 6.92 4.18
N VAL A 221 15.16 6.13 3.46
CA VAL A 221 15.30 4.68 3.76
C VAL A 221 16.00 4.46 5.12
N ASP A 222 16.84 5.41 5.56
CA ASP A 222 17.42 5.41 6.90
C ASP A 222 16.46 5.96 7.98
N ASP A 223 15.46 6.77 7.60
CA ASP A 223 14.43 7.32 8.51
C ASP A 223 13.22 6.38 8.70
N MET A 224 12.87 5.56 7.70
CA MET A 224 11.78 4.58 7.81
C MET A 224 12.01 3.53 8.92
N GLU A 225 13.27 3.22 9.22
CA GLU A 225 13.63 2.30 10.30
C GLU A 225 13.41 2.91 11.70
N LYS A 226 13.56 4.23 11.83
CA LYS A 226 13.20 4.96 13.06
C LYS A 226 11.68 5.06 13.21
N GLY A 227 10.94 5.20 12.10
CA GLY A 227 9.47 5.31 12.10
C GLY A 227 8.72 4.01 12.39
N HIS A 228 9.19 2.85 11.91
CA HIS A 228 8.46 1.59 12.14
C HIS A 228 8.54 1.07 13.58
N ASN A 229 9.66 1.27 14.29
CA ASN A 229 9.74 1.01 15.74
C ASN A 229 9.06 2.11 16.57
N ALA A 230 8.84 3.29 15.99
CA ALA A 230 8.03 4.33 16.61
C ALA A 230 6.53 4.03 16.51
N SER A 231 6.04 3.22 15.56
CA SER A 231 4.60 3.00 15.38
C SER A 231 3.84 2.46 16.61
N ALA A 232 4.51 1.70 17.49
CA ALA A 232 3.93 1.27 18.78
C ALA A 232 3.99 2.35 19.88
N ARG A 233 4.96 3.29 19.84
CA ARG A 233 5.07 4.44 20.77
C ARG A 233 4.30 5.69 20.29
N VAL A 234 4.13 5.82 18.98
CA VAL A 234 3.34 6.85 18.29
C VAL A 234 1.85 6.65 18.54
N PHE A 235 1.40 5.50 19.03
CA PHE A 235 0.02 5.35 19.45
C PHE A 235 -0.30 6.18 20.71
N GLU A 236 0.64 6.30 21.66
CA GLU A 236 0.46 7.17 22.84
C GLU A 236 0.85 8.62 22.55
N ASP A 237 2.01 8.86 21.91
CA ASP A 237 2.49 10.22 21.61
C ASP A 237 1.75 10.89 20.44
N GLY A 238 1.31 10.10 19.45
CA GLY A 238 0.57 10.57 18.28
C GLY A 238 -0.93 10.72 18.53
N LEU A 239 -1.51 10.03 19.52
CA LEU A 239 -2.84 10.35 20.03
C LEU A 239 -2.80 11.74 20.68
N ALA A 240 -1.83 12.00 21.57
CA ALA A 240 -1.67 13.33 22.18
C ALA A 240 -1.38 14.44 21.14
N ALA A 241 -0.51 14.20 20.15
CA ALA A 241 -0.17 15.18 19.12
C ALA A 241 -1.26 15.38 18.04
N SER A 242 -2.04 14.34 17.70
CA SER A 242 -3.21 14.48 16.82
C SER A 242 -4.38 15.17 17.52
N LEU A 243 -4.54 14.96 18.83
CA LEU A 243 -5.52 15.67 19.67
C LEU A 243 -5.11 17.11 19.99
N ALA A 244 -3.81 17.46 19.91
CA ALA A 244 -3.31 18.81 20.21
C ALA A 244 -3.72 19.87 19.16
N GLY A 245 -4.24 19.47 18.00
CA GLY A 245 -4.73 20.39 16.94
C GLY A 245 -6.17 20.14 16.49
N ILE A 246 -6.76 18.99 16.86
CA ILE A 246 -8.18 18.71 16.67
C ILE A 246 -8.86 19.23 17.93
N GLY A 247 -9.36 20.47 17.89
CA GLY A 247 -9.91 21.16 19.05
C GLY A 247 -10.83 20.27 19.89
N MET A 248 -10.28 19.68 20.95
CA MET A 248 -11.03 19.18 22.10
C MET A 248 -11.47 20.35 22.99
N ASN A 249 -11.77 21.49 22.37
CA ASN A 249 -12.63 22.45 23.01
C ASN A 249 -14.00 21.76 23.13
N ASN A 250 -14.74 22.04 24.19
CA ASN A 250 -16.07 21.44 24.41
C ASN A 250 -17.12 21.87 23.36
N ASP A 251 -16.70 22.41 22.22
CA ASP A 251 -17.52 23.00 21.18
C ASP A 251 -17.39 22.24 19.87
N LEU A 252 -18.55 22.07 19.24
CA LEU A 252 -18.68 21.53 17.90
C LEU A 252 -18.18 22.55 16.87
N PRO A 253 -17.45 22.14 15.81
CA PRO A 253 -17.23 23.00 14.65
C PRO A 253 -18.57 23.59 14.17
N THR A 254 -18.62 24.91 13.98
CA THR A 254 -19.88 25.66 13.77
C THR A 254 -20.64 25.28 12.50
N TYR A 255 -19.96 24.67 11.53
CA TYR A 255 -20.54 24.21 10.28
C TYR A 255 -21.15 22.81 10.36
N LEU A 256 -20.92 22.06 11.45
CA LEU A 256 -21.45 20.71 11.59
C LEU A 256 -22.93 20.75 11.96
N THR A 257 -23.70 19.97 11.21
CA THR A 257 -25.14 19.81 11.37
C THR A 257 -25.49 18.38 11.72
N GLN A 258 -26.71 18.11 12.17
CA GLN A 258 -27.19 16.75 12.40
C GLN A 258 -27.02 15.84 11.17
N GLU A 259 -27.18 16.39 9.97
CA GLU A 259 -27.02 15.66 8.71
C GLU A 259 -25.63 15.01 8.60
N HIS A 260 -24.57 15.71 9.04
CA HIS A 260 -23.22 15.18 9.02
C HIS A 260 -23.11 13.89 9.85
N PHE A 261 -23.78 13.82 10.99
CA PHE A 261 -23.77 12.63 11.85
C PHE A 261 -24.57 11.47 11.25
N THR A 262 -25.58 11.74 10.43
CA THR A 262 -26.40 10.69 9.82
C THR A 262 -25.84 10.13 8.51
N ARG A 263 -24.78 10.73 7.96
CA ARG A 263 -24.15 10.27 6.72
C ARG A 263 -23.59 8.85 6.87
N PRO A 264 -23.73 7.99 5.84
CA PRO A 264 -23.21 6.62 5.87
C PRO A 264 -21.72 6.54 6.24
N GLU A 265 -20.91 7.48 5.76
CA GLU A 265 -19.48 7.56 6.03
C GLU A 265 -19.20 7.82 7.51
N THR A 266 -19.98 8.68 8.13
CA THR A 266 -19.84 8.98 9.56
C THR A 266 -20.34 7.81 10.43
N GLN A 267 -21.40 7.12 9.99
CA GLN A 267 -21.89 5.91 10.66
C GLN A 267 -20.90 4.75 10.59
N ALA A 268 -20.27 4.51 9.43
CA ALA A 268 -19.19 3.54 9.27
C ALA A 268 -18.04 3.79 10.26
N LEU A 269 -17.69 5.06 10.46
CA LEU A 269 -16.64 5.45 11.40
C LEU A 269 -17.03 5.15 12.86
N LEU A 270 -18.31 5.33 13.22
CA LEU A 270 -18.84 5.12 14.58
C LEU A 270 -18.97 3.66 15.02
N LYS A 271 -18.89 2.68 14.10
CA LYS A 271 -18.86 1.25 14.47
C LYS A 271 -17.75 0.98 15.48
N ASP A 272 -18.09 0.28 16.56
CA ASP A 272 -17.15 0.02 17.64
C ASP A 272 -16.03 -0.94 17.22
N ILE A 273 -14.85 -0.72 17.81
CA ILE A 273 -13.70 -1.59 17.64
C ILE A 273 -13.79 -2.68 18.70
N GLU A 274 -13.86 -3.93 18.25
CA GLU A 274 -13.98 -5.09 19.14
C GLU A 274 -12.60 -5.63 19.55
N GLU A 275 -12.57 -6.49 20.56
CA GLU A 275 -11.38 -7.28 20.89
C GLU A 275 -11.37 -8.53 19.99
N ILE A 276 -10.33 -8.67 19.17
CA ILE A 276 -10.33 -9.62 18.05
C ILE A 276 -9.21 -10.63 18.20
N LYS A 277 -9.57 -11.90 18.02
CA LYS A 277 -8.58 -12.98 17.88
C LYS A 277 -8.16 -13.09 16.41
N PRO A 278 -6.85 -13.17 16.12
CA PRO A 278 -6.38 -13.40 14.77
C PRO A 278 -7.01 -14.67 14.16
N ALA A 279 -7.37 -14.60 12.89
CA ALA A 279 -7.84 -15.76 12.15
C ALA A 279 -6.66 -16.65 11.74
N ASP A 280 -6.88 -17.97 11.66
CA ASP A 280 -5.88 -18.91 11.15
C ASP A 280 -5.61 -18.65 9.66
N GLU A 281 -4.37 -18.29 9.32
CA GLU A 281 -3.99 -17.96 7.95
C GLU A 281 -3.95 -19.19 7.03
N LYS A 282 -4.46 -19.04 5.80
CA LYS A 282 -4.11 -19.94 4.69
C LYS A 282 -2.78 -19.48 4.11
N HIS A 283 -1.74 -20.30 4.25
CA HIS A 283 -0.43 -20.02 3.67
C HIS A 283 -0.50 -19.91 2.14
N SER A 284 -0.09 -18.76 1.62
CA SER A 284 0.19 -18.58 0.21
C SER A 284 1.64 -19.01 -0.09
N VAL A 285 1.91 -19.36 -1.36
CA VAL A 285 3.25 -19.78 -1.78
C VAL A 285 3.91 -18.60 -2.50
N MET A 286 4.95 -18.03 -1.91
CA MET A 286 5.75 -17.00 -2.57
C MET A 286 6.22 -17.49 -3.94
N TRP A 287 6.14 -16.62 -4.94
CA TRP A 287 6.40 -16.98 -6.34
C TRP A 287 7.87 -17.34 -6.62
N MET A 288 8.76 -17.00 -5.69
CA MET A 288 10.16 -17.42 -5.66
C MET A 288 10.64 -17.47 -4.19
N ASP A 289 11.61 -18.34 -3.90
CA ASP A 289 12.30 -18.33 -2.61
C ASP A 289 13.00 -16.96 -2.37
N PRO A 290 12.83 -16.32 -1.20
CA PRO A 290 13.41 -15.00 -0.93
C PRO A 290 14.93 -14.93 -1.06
N LYS A 291 15.65 -16.02 -0.73
CA LYS A 291 17.11 -16.06 -0.84
C LYS A 291 17.53 -16.16 -2.30
N ALA A 292 16.93 -17.07 -3.07
CA ALA A 292 17.16 -17.19 -4.51
C ALA A 292 16.84 -15.88 -5.25
N ALA A 293 15.74 -15.21 -4.87
CA ALA A 293 15.35 -13.93 -5.43
C ALA A 293 16.36 -12.82 -5.13
N ALA A 294 16.85 -12.74 -3.88
CA ALA A 294 17.90 -11.79 -3.51
C ALA A 294 19.21 -12.07 -4.28
N ASP A 295 19.59 -13.34 -4.40
CA ASP A 295 20.80 -13.76 -5.09
C ASP A 295 20.80 -13.34 -6.57
N ARG A 296 19.66 -13.41 -7.26
CA ARG A 296 19.55 -12.91 -8.65
C ARG A 296 19.90 -11.43 -8.80
N ILE A 297 19.51 -10.60 -7.83
CA ILE A 297 19.81 -9.17 -7.89
C ILE A 297 21.25 -8.89 -7.44
N LEU A 298 21.71 -9.59 -6.40
CA LEU A 298 23.01 -9.34 -5.76
C LEU A 298 24.19 -9.93 -6.56
N ASN A 299 24.02 -11.12 -7.14
CA ASN A 299 25.10 -11.90 -7.73
C ASN A 299 25.11 -11.74 -9.26
N SER A 300 25.82 -10.72 -9.75
CA SER A 300 26.27 -10.46 -11.14
C SER A 300 25.27 -10.48 -12.32
N ASP A 301 24.15 -11.20 -12.25
CA ASP A 301 23.18 -11.34 -13.35
C ASP A 301 22.59 -10.00 -13.75
N LEU A 302 22.21 -9.16 -12.77
CA LEU A 302 21.72 -7.82 -13.04
C LEU A 302 22.78 -6.94 -13.71
N SER A 303 24.04 -6.98 -13.23
CA SER A 303 25.14 -6.22 -13.85
C SER A 303 25.44 -6.69 -15.28
N ALA A 304 25.43 -8.01 -15.52
CA ALA A 304 25.66 -8.59 -16.84
C ALA A 304 24.50 -8.29 -17.81
N MET A 305 23.25 -8.33 -17.35
CA MET A 305 22.08 -7.94 -18.14
C MET A 305 22.16 -6.47 -18.54
N LEU A 306 22.48 -5.58 -17.60
CA LEU A 306 22.66 -4.16 -17.89
C LEU A 306 23.81 -3.92 -18.89
N GLN A 307 24.92 -4.65 -18.79
CA GLN A 307 26.03 -4.55 -19.76
C GLN A 307 25.64 -5.02 -21.16
N LYS A 308 24.91 -6.13 -21.29
CA LYS A 308 24.44 -6.64 -22.60
C LYS A 308 23.43 -5.72 -23.27
N MET A 309 22.71 -4.93 -22.47
CA MET A 309 21.73 -3.95 -22.95
C MET A 309 22.36 -2.59 -23.32
N LYS A 310 23.68 -2.40 -23.14
CA LYS A 310 24.43 -1.20 -23.59
C LYS A 310 24.81 -1.23 -25.08
N LEU A 311 24.05 -1.94 -25.91
CA LEU A 311 24.19 -1.86 -27.37
C LEU A 311 23.64 -0.54 -27.90
#